data_AF-A0A8T6QG89-F1
#
_entry.id   AF-A0A8T6QG89-F1
#
_cell.length_a   1.000
_cell.length_b   1.000
_cell.length_c   1.000
_cell.angle_alpha   90.00
_cell.angle_beta   90.00
_cell.angle_gamma   90.00
#
_symmetry.space_group_name_H-M   'P 1'
#
loop_
_entity.id
_entity.type
_entity.pdbx_description
1 polymer ?
#
loop_
_entity_poly.entity_id
_entity_poly.type
_entity_poly.pdbx_seq_one_letter_code
_entity_poly.pdbx_strand_id
1 'polypeptide(L)' 'MSQSNAINIANRISARLSLRDPQDESLRILCDVLEQFGLSKDPDLNRWIELLRQQYPTVKGFERTFPSLCFALATG' A
#
# COMPACT_ATOMS: atom_id res chain seq x y z
N MET A 1 -0.46 -4.55 23.97
CA MET A 1 -1.00 -4.13 22.65
C MET A 1 -0.37 -5.04 21.61
N SER A 2 -1.14 -5.99 21.07
CA SER A 2 -0.62 -6.90 20.04
C SER A 2 -0.48 -6.11 18.74
N GLN A 3 0.74 -5.95 18.21
CA GLN A 3 0.91 -5.34 16.89
C GLN A 3 0.20 -6.21 15.83
N SER A 4 -0.53 -5.58 14.91
CA SER A 4 -1.20 -6.31 13.82
C SER A 4 -0.18 -7.06 12.96
N ASN A 5 -0.59 -8.20 12.39
CA ASN A 5 0.28 -9.03 11.56
C ASN A 5 0.87 -8.23 10.37
N ALA A 6 0.10 -7.29 9.81
CA ALA A 6 0.56 -6.46 8.70
C ALA A 6 1.73 -5.54 9.07
N ILE A 7 1.73 -4.94 10.26
CA ILE A 7 2.84 -4.08 10.72
C ILE A 7 4.14 -4.87 10.85
N ASN A 8 4.07 -6.10 11.37
CA ASN A 8 5.24 -6.97 11.48
C ASN A 8 5.78 -7.37 10.09
N ILE A 9 4.89 -7.64 9.13
CA ILE A 9 5.27 -7.94 7.74
C ILE A 9 5.92 -6.72 7.09
N ALA A 10 5.32 -5.54 7.22
CA ALA A 10 5.86 -4.29 6.68
C ALA A 10 7.27 -4.02 7.22
N ASN A 11 7.47 -4.08 8.55
CA ASN A 11 8.78 -3.87 9.17
C ASN A 11 9.84 -4.85 8.66
N ARG A 12 9.48 -6.13 8.47
CA ARG A 12 10.40 -7.15 7.91
C ARG A 12 10.79 -6.84 6.47
N ILE A 13 9.84 -6.42 5.64
CA ILE A 13 10.09 -6.06 4.24
C ILE A 13 10.95 -4.79 4.18
N SER A 14 10.59 -3.74 4.91
CA SER A 14 11.36 -2.49 4.98
C SER A 14 12.79 -2.73 5.41
N ALA A 15 13.01 -3.51 6.48
CA ALA A 15 14.36 -3.84 6.93
C ALA A 15 15.15 -4.64 5.87
N ARG A 16 14.51 -5.63 5.24
CA ARG A 16 15.19 -6.51 4.27
C ARG A 16 15.57 -5.78 2.99
N LEU A 17 14.74 -4.83 2.56
CA LEU A 17 14.93 -4.03 1.36
C LEU A 17 15.61 -2.69 1.64
N SER A 18 15.89 -2.38 2.91
CA SER A 18 16.43 -1.08 3.35
C SER A 18 15.60 0.11 2.86
N LEU A 19 14.27 -0.05 2.88
CA LEU A 19 13.34 1.01 2.47
C LEU A 19 13.54 2.23 3.37
N ARG A 20 13.49 3.40 2.74
CA ARG A 20 13.49 4.71 3.37
C ARG A 20 12.30 5.47 2.84
N ASP A 21 11.96 6.60 3.44
CA ASP A 21 10.92 7.46 2.89
C ASP A 21 11.27 7.90 1.46
N PRO A 22 10.29 7.93 0.53
CA PRO A 22 8.84 7.70 0.75
C PRO A 22 8.41 6.22 0.72
N GLN A 23 9.31 5.28 0.44
CA GLN A 23 8.97 3.88 0.15
C GLN A 23 8.46 3.11 1.38
N ASP A 24 8.99 3.41 2.58
CA ASP A 24 8.48 2.83 3.84
C ASP A 24 7.03 3.26 4.09
N GLU A 25 6.72 4.54 3.84
CA GLU A 25 5.37 5.09 3.94
C GLU A 25 4.43 4.43 2.92
N SER A 26 4.82 4.33 1.65
CA SER A 26 4.02 3.67 0.62
C SER A 26 3.71 2.21 0.98
N LEU A 27 4.66 1.49 1.60
CA LEU A 27 4.43 0.12 2.08
C LEU A 27 3.44 0.07 3.26
N ARG A 28 3.50 1.02 4.19
CA ARG A 28 2.55 1.11 5.31
C ARG A 28 1.14 1.40 4.82
N ILE A 29 0.99 2.33 3.87
CA ILE A 29 -0.29 2.64 3.23
C ILE A 29 -0.85 1.39 2.57
N LEU A 30 -0.03 0.65 1.82
CA LEU A 30 -0.46 -0.61 1.21
C LEU A 30 -0.96 -1.63 2.24
N CYS A 31 -0.29 -1.78 3.38
CA CYS A 31 -0.74 -2.66 4.45
C CYS A 31 -2.10 -2.23 5.02
N ASP A 32 -2.30 -0.94 5.27
CA ASP A 32 -3.58 -0.41 5.76
C ASP A 32 -4.72 -0.63 4.75
N VAL A 33 -4.46 -0.33 3.47
CA VAL A 33 -5.41 -0.60 2.36
C VAL A 33 -5.81 -2.08 2.36
N LEU A 34 -4.87 -3.01 2.49
CA LEU A 34 -5.17 -4.44 2.46
C LEU A 34 -5.88 -4.95 3.72
N GLU A 35 -5.73 -4.27 4.86
CA GLU A 35 -6.50 -4.57 6.08
C GLU A 35 -7.93 -4.04 5.97
N GLN A 36 -8.11 -2.85 5.37
CA GLN A 36 -9.41 -2.21 5.20
C GLN A 36 -10.23 -2.84 4.07
N PHE A 37 -9.55 -3.27 3.00
CA PHE A 37 -10.16 -3.78 1.80
C PHE A 37 -9.70 -5.23 1.53
N GLY A 38 -10.64 -6.17 1.60
CA GLY A 38 -10.35 -7.57 1.31
C GLY A 38 -9.91 -7.79 -0.15
N LEU A 39 -8.96 -8.70 -0.35
CA LEU A 39 -8.52 -9.10 -1.69
C LEU A 39 -9.62 -9.90 -2.40
N SER A 40 -10.03 -9.42 -3.59
CA SER A 40 -11.00 -10.10 -4.47
C SER A 40 -10.44 -10.19 -5.88
N LYS A 41 -10.93 -11.14 -6.67
CA LYS A 41 -10.64 -11.23 -8.11
C LYS A 41 -11.28 -10.10 -8.90
N ASP A 42 -12.35 -9.53 -8.37
CA ASP A 42 -13.11 -8.44 -8.98
C ASP A 42 -13.45 -7.37 -7.92
N PRO A 43 -12.47 -6.57 -7.47
CA PRO A 43 -12.69 -5.51 -6.50
C PRO A 43 -13.25 -4.26 -7.18
N ASP A 44 -14.15 -3.55 -6.50
CA ASP A 44 -14.58 -2.21 -6.92
C ASP A 44 -13.49 -1.17 -6.61
N LEU A 45 -12.53 -1.05 -7.52
CA LEU A 45 -11.37 -0.16 -7.37
C LEU A 45 -11.77 1.32 -7.31
N ASN A 46 -12.88 1.71 -7.95
CA ASN A 46 -13.37 3.09 -7.89
C ASN A 46 -13.81 3.41 -6.46
N ARG A 47 -14.56 2.49 -5.84
CA ARG A 47 -14.97 2.61 -4.45
C ARG A 47 -13.78 2.67 -3.49
N TRP A 48 -12.74 1.87 -3.74
CA TRP A 48 -11.51 1.90 -2.93
C TRP A 48 -10.81 3.25 -3.06
N ILE A 49 -10.65 3.77 -4.29
CA ILE A 49 -10.00 5.09 -4.52
C ILE A 49 -10.78 6.22 -3.83
N GLU A 50 -12.11 6.22 -3.90
CA GLU A 50 -12.93 7.22 -3.21
C GLU A 50 -12.68 7.26 -1.71
N LEU A 51 -12.60 6.08 -1.07
CA LEU A 51 -12.35 5.96 0.36
C LEU A 51 -10.90 6.32 0.70
N LEU A 52 -9.94 5.82 -0.08
CA LEU A 52 -8.52 6.11 0.12
C LEU A 52 -8.22 7.59 -0.02
N ARG A 53 -8.84 8.32 -0.95
CA ARG A 53 -8.63 9.77 -1.10
C ARG A 53 -9.07 10.58 0.12
N GLN A 54 -9.93 10.03 0.98
CA GLN A 54 -10.30 10.69 2.24
C GLN A 54 -9.18 10.63 3.27
N GLN A 55 -8.40 9.55 3.28
CA GLN A 55 -7.30 9.32 4.24
C GLN A 55 -5.93 9.70 3.66
N TYR A 56 -5.76 9.51 2.36
CA TYR A 56 -4.53 9.70 1.58
C TYR A 56 -4.83 10.54 0.33
N PRO A 57 -4.96 11.88 0.46
CA PRO A 57 -5.35 12.77 -0.65
C PRO A 57 -4.38 12.77 -1.84
N THR A 58 -3.15 12.30 -1.63
CA THR A 58 -2.12 12.17 -2.68
C THR A 58 -2.36 10.98 -3.61
N VAL A 59 -3.25 10.04 -3.26
CA VAL A 59 -3.60 8.88 -4.10
C VAL A 59 -4.40 9.33 -5.32
N LYS A 60 -3.76 9.31 -6.49
CA LYS A 60 -4.38 9.69 -7.76
C LYS A 60 -5.19 8.55 -8.37
N GLY A 61 -4.76 7.30 -8.18
CA GLY A 61 -5.46 6.10 -8.63
C GLY A 61 -4.49 4.91 -8.75
N PHE A 62 -5.02 3.76 -9.15
CA PHE A 62 -4.20 2.58 -9.45
C PHE A 62 -3.80 2.60 -10.93
N GLU A 63 -2.58 3.03 -11.25
CA GLU A 63 -2.08 2.98 -12.63
C GLU A 63 -1.64 1.56 -13.01
N ARG A 64 -2.30 0.96 -14.01
CA ARG A 64 -1.92 -0.35 -14.56
C ARG A 64 -0.90 -0.27 -15.70
N THR A 65 -0.50 0.94 -16.12
CA THR A 65 0.53 1.16 -17.16
C THR A 65 1.96 1.06 -16.62
N PHE A 66 2.14 0.81 -15.32
CA PHE A 66 3.44 0.69 -14.68
C PHE A 66 3.84 -0.79 -14.45
N PRO A 67 5.05 -1.28 -14.85
CA PRO A 67 5.39 -2.68 -14.69
C PRO A 67 5.73 -2.97 -13.23
N SER A 68 4.94 -3.87 -12.62
CA SER A 68 5.21 -4.58 -11.38
C SER A 68 5.24 -3.76 -10.07
N LEU A 69 4.89 -4.43 -8.98
CA LEU A 69 4.99 -3.97 -7.59
C LEU A 69 6.37 -3.35 -7.27
N CYS A 70 7.44 -3.86 -7.89
CA CYS A 70 8.81 -3.37 -7.71
C CYS A 70 9.00 -1.92 -8.16
N PHE A 71 8.24 -1.42 -9.14
CA PHE A 71 8.37 -0.03 -9.53
C PHE A 71 7.58 0.92 -8.63
N ALA A 72 6.34 0.55 -8.25
CA ALA A 72 5.53 1.35 -7.32
C ALA A 72 6.28 1.58 -6.00
N LEU A 73 6.99 0.57 -5.50
CA LEU A 73 7.87 0.70 -4.35
C LEU A 73 9.12 1.54 -4.64
N ALA A 74 9.66 1.52 -5.86
CA ALA A 74 10.89 2.23 -6.20
C ALA A 74 10.70 3.75 -6.35
N THR A 75 9.52 4.21 -6.78
CA THR A 75 9.31 5.64 -7.08
C THR A 75 8.51 6.42 -6.05
N GLY A 76 7.94 5.75 -5.03
CA GLY A 76 7.06 6.39 -4.05
C GLY A 76 5.62 6.45 -4.53
#